data_AF-A0A928GCZ5-F1
#
_entry.id   AF-A0A928GCZ5-F1
#
_cell.length_a   1.000
_cell.length_b   1.000
_cell.length_c   1.000
_cell.angle_alpha   90.00
_cell.angle_beta   90.00
_cell.angle_gamma   90.00
#
_symmetry.space_group_name_H-M   'P 1'
#
loop_
_entity.id
_entity.type
_entity.pdbx_description
1 polymer ?
#
loop_
_entity_poly.entity_id
_entity_poly.type
_entity_poly.pdbx_seq_one_letter_code
_entity_poly.pdbx_strand_id
1 'polypeptide(L)'
;MRKLLCAMAVLMLTCSVIGCEKQRKTIIPPGSIPEQYPTKFTTKKENGVWKLYKGSEPFYVNGAATNNFYGLVDDWGGNMVRTYSVNETTVDVLNEALANGLYVNMGLFMKDCDDFDYSSEANAAVIAEQFENHRMWVRRYRNHPAVFCWSIGNEAEGTKANNEVYFKYVEEIAAMIHQEDPNHPTTIAFSNSDADDKVKVLMSKAPSVDMLSVNMYYPNVGGVSSSLASAAWDKPWMITEYGPRGTWALSASTDPKELPWGVPGGNDLNRKG
;
A
#
# COMPACT_ATOMS: atom_id res chain seq x y z
N MET A 1 40.04 -28.76 79.83
CA MET A 1 39.94 -27.57 80.70
C MET A 1 38.84 -26.66 80.15
N ARG A 2 37.99 -26.14 81.04
CA ARG A 2 36.74 -25.36 80.86
C ARG A 2 36.87 -24.21 79.84
N LYS A 3 35.82 -23.75 79.13
CA LYS A 3 34.64 -22.96 79.60
C LYS A 3 33.57 -22.94 78.48
N LEU A 4 32.27 -23.19 78.72
CA LEU A 4 31.19 -22.38 79.32
C LEU A 4 30.51 -21.35 78.37
N LEU A 5 29.20 -21.59 78.14
CA LEU A 5 28.05 -20.75 77.76
C LEU A 5 28.25 -19.27 77.33
N CYS A 6 27.48 -18.80 76.33
CA CYS A 6 26.30 -17.92 76.57
C CYS A 6 25.50 -17.62 75.28
N ALA A 7 24.26 -17.18 75.45
CA ALA A 7 23.15 -17.14 74.48
C ALA A 7 22.95 -15.78 73.77
N MET A 8 22.15 -15.84 72.68
CA MET A 8 21.24 -14.86 72.03
C MET A 8 21.50 -13.35 72.15
N ALA A 9 21.47 -12.62 71.01
CA ALA A 9 20.31 -11.82 70.55
C ALA A 9 20.65 -10.62 69.60
N VAL A 10 19.80 -10.46 68.57
CA VAL A 10 19.27 -9.20 67.95
C VAL A 10 20.11 -8.41 66.90
N LEU A 11 19.68 -8.58 65.64
CA LEU A 11 19.14 -7.61 64.66
C LEU A 11 19.83 -6.26 64.35
N MET A 12 20.20 -6.03 63.08
CA MET A 12 19.79 -4.93 62.16
C MET A 12 20.77 -4.86 60.97
N LEU A 13 20.37 -5.26 59.75
CA LEU A 13 19.74 -4.45 58.70
C LEU A 13 20.72 -3.51 57.95
N THR A 14 21.23 -3.96 56.81
CA THR A 14 21.60 -3.08 55.67
C THR A 14 21.28 -3.76 54.33
N CYS A 15 20.22 -3.26 53.68
CA CYS A 15 20.08 -2.99 52.23
C CYS A 15 21.43 -2.85 51.50
N SER A 16 21.68 -3.21 50.24
CA SER A 16 20.95 -3.57 49.01
C SER A 16 22.00 -4.33 48.14
N VAL A 17 21.73 -5.09 47.08
CA VAL A 17 20.91 -4.85 45.88
C VAL A 17 20.63 -6.22 45.24
N ILE A 18 19.40 -6.42 44.80
CA ILE A 18 18.96 -7.63 44.10
C ILE A 18 19.48 -7.57 42.66
N GLY A 19 20.54 -8.32 42.36
CA GLY A 19 20.89 -8.72 41.00
C GLY A 19 20.30 -10.10 40.74
N CYS A 20 19.05 -10.17 40.26
CA CYS A 20 18.45 -11.42 39.81
C CYS A 20 19.01 -11.77 38.43
N GLU A 21 20.19 -12.38 38.40
CA GLU A 21 20.77 -12.96 37.19
C GLU A 21 20.05 -14.29 36.89
N LYS A 22 18.79 -14.20 36.43
CA LYS A 22 18.14 -15.32 35.76
C LYS A 22 18.79 -15.46 34.39
N GLN A 23 19.75 -16.36 34.27
CA GLN A 23 20.13 -16.96 33.00
C GLN A 23 18.86 -17.45 32.27
N ARG A 24 18.31 -16.65 31.36
CA ARG A 24 17.41 -17.18 30.34
C ARG A 24 18.27 -17.88 29.31
N LYS A 25 18.48 -19.18 29.50
CA LYS A 25 18.73 -20.05 28.36
C LYS A 25 17.44 -20.16 27.54
N THR A 26 17.21 -19.18 26.68
CA THR A 26 16.38 -19.38 25.49
C THR A 26 17.33 -19.44 24.32
N ILE A 27 17.92 -20.62 24.11
CA ILE A 27 18.50 -20.95 22.81
C ILE A 27 17.28 -21.11 21.91
N ILE A 28 17.00 -20.09 21.10
CA ILE A 28 16.06 -20.23 19.99
C ILE A 28 16.72 -21.22 19.01
N PRO A 29 16.12 -22.40 18.73
CA PRO A 29 16.68 -23.33 17.75
C PRO A 29 16.92 -22.61 16.42
N PRO A 30 18.05 -22.84 15.72
CA PRO A 30 18.22 -22.39 14.33
C PRO A 30 17.03 -22.91 13.51
N GLY A 31 16.17 -22.00 13.00
CA GLY A 31 14.93 -22.34 12.28
C GLY A 31 13.59 -22.02 12.99
N SER A 32 13.55 -21.16 14.02
CA SER A 32 12.32 -20.87 14.80
C SER A 32 11.60 -19.56 14.42
N ILE A 33 11.55 -19.23 13.15
CA ILE A 33 10.42 -18.51 12.55
C ILE A 33 9.89 -19.52 11.52
N PRO A 34 8.59 -19.87 11.46
CA PRO A 34 8.10 -20.59 10.29
C PRO A 34 8.60 -19.81 9.10
N GLU A 35 9.26 -20.46 8.15
CA GLU A 35 9.65 -19.85 6.89
C GLU A 35 8.34 -19.38 6.24
N GLN A 36 7.93 -18.15 6.53
CA GLN A 36 6.73 -17.56 5.96
C GLN A 36 7.14 -17.15 4.56
N TYR A 37 6.93 -18.09 3.63
CA TYR A 37 7.01 -17.83 2.21
C TYR A 37 6.16 -16.61 1.86
N PRO A 38 6.58 -15.81 0.87
CA PRO A 38 5.75 -14.71 0.38
C PRO A 38 4.32 -15.19 0.12
N THR A 39 3.35 -14.39 0.54
CA THR A 39 1.95 -14.67 0.24
C THR A 39 1.74 -14.45 -1.24
N LYS A 40 1.52 -15.53 -2.00
CA LYS A 40 1.30 -15.41 -3.43
C LYS A 40 -0.10 -14.89 -3.74
N PHE A 41 -0.17 -13.79 -4.49
CA PHE A 41 -1.41 -13.27 -5.07
C PHE A 41 -1.43 -13.45 -6.58
N THR A 42 -2.55 -13.92 -7.14
CA THR A 42 -2.70 -14.10 -8.58
C THR A 42 -4.10 -13.74 -9.04
N THR A 43 -4.21 -13.30 -10.29
CA THR A 43 -5.50 -13.04 -10.93
C THR A 43 -5.76 -14.04 -12.04
N LYS A 44 -6.98 -14.56 -12.13
CA LYS A 44 -7.37 -15.51 -13.18
C LYS A 44 -8.74 -15.14 -13.74
N LYS A 45 -8.92 -15.33 -15.05
CA LYS A 45 -10.21 -15.18 -15.70
C LYS A 45 -10.91 -16.54 -15.77
N GLU A 46 -12.04 -16.67 -15.09
CA GLU A 46 -12.85 -17.88 -15.02
C GLU A 46 -14.27 -17.59 -15.47
N ASN A 47 -14.77 -18.34 -16.46
CA ASN A 47 -16.12 -18.15 -17.02
C ASN A 47 -16.40 -16.69 -17.43
N GLY A 48 -15.39 -16.01 -17.99
CA GLY A 48 -15.48 -14.61 -18.39
C GLY A 48 -15.32 -13.58 -17.26
N VAL A 49 -15.14 -14.01 -16.02
CA VAL A 49 -15.02 -13.12 -14.84
C VAL A 49 -13.61 -13.21 -14.25
N TRP A 50 -12.99 -12.05 -14.02
CA TRP A 50 -11.72 -11.98 -13.30
C TRP A 50 -11.90 -12.21 -11.81
N LYS A 51 -11.03 -13.02 -11.23
CA LYS A 51 -10.96 -13.30 -9.80
C LYS A 51 -9.52 -13.15 -9.30
N LEU A 52 -9.40 -12.70 -8.07
CA LEU A 52 -8.14 -12.59 -7.34
C LEU A 52 -8.04 -13.74 -6.33
N TYR A 53 -6.83 -14.27 -6.18
CA TYR A 53 -6.53 -15.43 -5.36
C TYR A 53 -5.36 -15.15 -4.44
N LYS A 54 -5.48 -15.58 -3.19
CA LYS A 54 -4.39 -15.73 -2.22
C LYS A 54 -4.00 -17.21 -2.16
N GLY A 55 -2.91 -17.58 -2.80
CA GLY A 55 -2.59 -18.99 -3.06
C GLY A 55 -3.67 -19.64 -3.93
N SER A 56 -4.38 -20.62 -3.38
CA SER A 56 -5.54 -21.27 -4.01
C SER A 56 -6.88 -20.65 -3.64
N GLU A 57 -6.93 -19.80 -2.62
CA GLU A 57 -8.19 -19.32 -2.05
C GLU A 57 -8.64 -18.01 -2.72
N PRO A 58 -9.92 -17.87 -3.10
CA PRO A 58 -10.46 -16.60 -3.56
C PRO A 58 -10.22 -15.49 -2.52
N PHE A 59 -9.83 -14.31 -2.99
CA PHE A 59 -9.54 -13.17 -2.13
C PHE A 59 -10.30 -11.94 -2.62
N TYR A 60 -11.03 -11.31 -1.71
CA TYR A 60 -11.74 -10.05 -1.95
C TYR A 60 -11.05 -8.94 -1.18
N VAL A 61 -10.72 -7.86 -1.86
CA VAL A 61 -10.09 -6.70 -1.24
C VAL A 61 -11.16 -5.85 -0.54
N ASN A 62 -11.02 -5.68 0.77
CA ASN A 62 -11.77 -4.69 1.56
C ASN A 62 -10.75 -3.78 2.25
N GLY A 63 -10.25 -2.78 1.52
CA GLY A 63 -9.08 -2.02 1.95
C GLY A 63 -9.37 -0.59 2.38
N ALA A 64 -8.40 0.00 3.07
CA ALA A 64 -8.37 1.42 3.35
C ALA A 64 -7.08 2.07 2.80
N ALA A 65 -7.24 3.19 2.09
CA ALA A 65 -6.13 4.09 1.82
C ALA A 65 -5.90 4.94 3.07
N THR A 66 -4.76 4.75 3.73
CA THR A 66 -4.43 5.47 4.96
C THR A 66 -2.95 5.76 5.06
N ASN A 67 -2.61 6.88 5.69
CA ASN A 67 -1.23 7.28 5.98
C ASN A 67 -0.82 6.99 7.43
N ASN A 68 -1.76 6.51 8.26
CA ASN A 68 -1.57 6.22 9.68
C ASN A 68 -2.55 5.13 10.13
N PHE A 69 -2.39 4.62 11.35
CA PHE A 69 -3.34 3.69 11.98
C PHE A 69 -3.59 2.42 11.15
N TYR A 70 -2.53 1.89 10.54
CA TYR A 70 -2.63 0.77 9.60
C TYR A 70 -3.30 -0.46 10.24
N GLY A 71 -2.94 -0.78 11.49
CA GLY A 71 -3.50 -1.91 12.23
C GLY A 71 -4.98 -1.78 12.57
N LEU A 72 -5.52 -0.56 12.66
CA LEU A 72 -6.94 -0.36 12.98
C LEU A 72 -7.87 -0.79 11.84
N VAL A 73 -7.37 -1.00 10.63
CA VAL A 73 -8.21 -1.37 9.48
C VAL A 73 -8.92 -2.71 9.71
N ASP A 74 -8.31 -3.64 10.42
CA ASP A 74 -8.93 -4.93 10.79
C ASP A 74 -10.11 -4.73 11.77
N ASP A 75 -9.99 -3.79 12.71
CA ASP A 75 -11.07 -3.47 13.67
C ASP A 75 -12.37 -3.01 12.97
N TRP A 76 -12.26 -2.50 11.74
CA TRP A 76 -13.38 -2.07 10.91
C TRP A 76 -13.78 -3.09 9.82
N GLY A 77 -13.23 -4.30 9.89
CA GLY A 77 -13.51 -5.40 8.96
C GLY A 77 -12.76 -5.32 7.64
N GLY A 78 -11.75 -4.46 7.54
CA GLY A 78 -10.86 -4.37 6.37
C GLY A 78 -9.77 -5.44 6.40
N ASN A 79 -9.13 -5.69 5.25
CA ASN A 79 -8.08 -6.69 5.10
C ASN A 79 -6.86 -6.18 4.32
N MET A 80 -6.84 -4.91 3.95
CA MET A 80 -5.79 -4.33 3.12
C MET A 80 -5.54 -2.86 3.46
N VAL A 81 -4.28 -2.44 3.44
CA VAL A 81 -3.87 -1.04 3.48
C VAL A 81 -3.12 -0.66 2.22
N ARG A 82 -3.34 0.57 1.74
CA ARG A 82 -2.61 1.11 0.58
C ARG A 82 -1.60 2.17 1.02
N THR A 83 -0.38 2.05 0.52
CA THR A 83 0.68 3.05 0.66
C THR A 83 0.98 3.72 -0.69
N TYR A 84 1.71 4.84 -0.67
CA TYR A 84 2.02 5.66 -1.85
C TYR A 84 3.50 5.73 -2.19
N SER A 85 4.35 5.24 -1.30
CA SER A 85 5.79 5.16 -1.50
C SER A 85 6.38 4.03 -0.65
N VAL A 86 7.57 3.59 -1.03
CA VAL A 86 8.38 2.66 -0.25
C VAL A 86 9.66 3.37 0.20
N ASN A 87 10.03 3.16 1.45
CA ASN A 87 11.21 3.71 2.09
C ASN A 87 11.69 2.78 3.22
N GLU A 88 12.63 3.27 4.04
CA GLU A 88 13.21 2.50 5.15
C GLU A 88 12.21 2.18 6.28
N THR A 89 11.16 2.99 6.47
CA THR A 89 10.13 2.75 7.49
C THR A 89 8.99 1.87 7.00
N THR A 90 8.99 1.48 5.71
CA THR A 90 7.95 0.60 5.16
C THR A 90 7.91 -0.77 5.83
N VAL A 91 9.03 -1.23 6.39
CA VAL A 91 9.07 -2.48 7.17
C VAL A 91 8.13 -2.43 8.39
N ASP A 92 7.96 -1.27 9.03
CA ASP A 92 7.10 -1.13 10.20
C ASP A 92 5.62 -1.25 9.81
N VAL A 93 5.23 -0.64 8.68
CA VAL A 93 3.88 -0.77 8.10
C VAL A 93 3.57 -2.22 7.75
N LEU A 94 4.53 -2.91 7.12
CA LEU A 94 4.41 -4.32 6.75
C LEU A 94 4.28 -5.23 7.98
N ASN A 95 5.08 -4.99 9.03
CA ASN A 95 5.02 -5.74 10.28
C ASN A 95 3.71 -5.49 11.03
N GLU A 96 3.24 -4.23 11.08
CA GLU A 96 1.96 -3.87 11.69
C GLU A 96 0.80 -4.52 10.92
N ALA A 97 0.82 -4.47 9.59
CA ALA A 97 -0.18 -5.14 8.76
C ALA A 97 -0.20 -6.65 9.02
N LEU A 98 0.97 -7.31 9.01
CA LEU A 98 1.06 -8.75 9.27
C LEU A 98 0.54 -9.13 10.67
N ALA A 99 0.85 -8.33 11.70
CA ALA A 99 0.40 -8.58 13.06
C ALA A 99 -1.13 -8.50 13.21
N ASN A 100 -1.81 -7.76 12.34
CA ASN A 100 -3.27 -7.60 12.32
C ASN A 100 -3.94 -8.37 11.17
N GLY A 101 -3.23 -9.30 10.51
CA GLY A 101 -3.80 -10.11 9.42
C GLY A 101 -4.14 -9.33 8.14
N LEU A 102 -3.56 -8.14 7.97
CA LEU A 102 -3.74 -7.25 6.83
C LEU A 102 -2.65 -7.47 5.76
N TYR A 103 -2.96 -7.07 4.54
CA TYR A 103 -2.00 -7.01 3.43
C TYR A 103 -1.77 -5.57 2.95
N VAL A 104 -0.68 -5.32 2.23
CA VAL A 104 -0.23 -3.99 1.84
C VAL A 104 -0.14 -3.89 0.32
N ASN A 105 -0.93 -2.99 -0.28
CA ASN A 105 -0.69 -2.49 -1.62
C ASN A 105 0.49 -1.50 -1.57
N MET A 106 1.63 -1.90 -2.12
CA MET A 106 2.92 -1.22 -2.01
C MET A 106 3.05 -0.14 -3.08
N GLY A 107 2.88 1.13 -2.70
CA GLY A 107 3.04 2.25 -3.61
C GLY A 107 4.49 2.49 -4.02
N LEU A 108 4.76 2.50 -5.32
CA LEU A 108 6.03 2.90 -5.91
C LEU A 108 5.87 4.31 -6.50
N PHE A 109 6.51 5.29 -5.86
CA PHE A 109 6.33 6.69 -6.21
C PHE A 109 6.88 7.01 -7.62
N MET A 110 6.02 7.57 -8.45
CA MET A 110 6.34 8.10 -9.78
C MET A 110 6.29 9.62 -9.76
N LYS A 111 7.18 10.28 -10.51
CA LYS A 111 7.13 11.74 -10.67
C LYS A 111 5.96 12.09 -11.60
N ASP A 112 5.24 13.14 -11.26
CA ASP A 112 4.12 13.65 -12.04
C ASP A 112 4.58 14.14 -13.42
N CYS A 113 3.93 13.68 -14.49
CA CYS A 113 4.26 14.06 -15.85
C CYS A 113 3.95 15.52 -16.21
N ASP A 114 3.09 16.20 -15.46
CA ASP A 114 2.86 17.63 -15.65
C ASP A 114 4.08 18.46 -15.18
N ASP A 115 4.84 17.95 -14.19
CA ASP A 115 6.03 18.59 -13.63
C ASP A 115 7.36 17.95 -14.07
N PHE A 116 7.32 16.77 -14.71
CA PHE A 116 8.50 15.99 -15.07
C PHE A 116 8.40 15.34 -16.45
N ASP A 117 9.29 15.73 -17.36
CA ASP A 117 9.34 15.18 -18.72
C ASP A 117 10.18 13.89 -18.79
N TYR A 118 9.51 12.74 -18.91
CA TYR A 118 10.15 11.44 -19.08
C TYR A 118 10.84 11.24 -20.44
N SER A 119 10.60 12.13 -21.41
CA SER A 119 11.25 12.09 -22.73
C SER A 119 12.54 12.92 -22.80
N SER A 120 12.83 13.71 -21.76
CA SER A 120 13.99 14.60 -21.71
C SER A 120 15.27 13.83 -21.42
N GLU A 121 16.28 13.99 -22.27
CA GLU A 121 17.63 13.45 -22.04
C GLU A 121 18.27 13.99 -20.75
N ALA A 122 17.95 15.24 -20.38
CA ALA A 122 18.44 15.83 -19.13
C ALA A 122 17.91 15.09 -17.88
N ASN A 123 16.77 14.41 -18.01
CA ASN A 123 16.14 13.66 -16.93
C ASN A 123 16.55 12.17 -16.92
N ALA A 124 17.31 11.69 -17.92
CA ALA A 124 17.64 10.27 -18.09
C ALA A 124 18.31 9.65 -16.85
N ALA A 125 19.24 10.37 -16.21
CA ALA A 125 19.90 9.90 -14.99
C ALA A 125 18.93 9.74 -13.81
N VAL A 126 17.97 10.66 -13.67
CA VAL A 126 16.96 10.63 -12.60
C VAL A 126 15.97 9.49 -12.82
N ILE A 127 15.60 9.22 -14.07
CA ILE A 127 14.73 8.09 -14.46
C ILE A 127 15.44 6.77 -14.14
N ALA A 128 16.71 6.62 -14.55
CA ALA A 128 17.49 5.42 -14.26
C ALA A 128 17.68 5.18 -12.75
N GLU A 129 17.95 6.23 -11.98
CA GLU A 129 18.06 6.14 -10.52
C GLU A 129 16.73 5.73 -9.88
N GLN A 130 15.60 6.30 -10.31
CA GLN A 130 14.28 5.92 -9.82
C GLN A 130 14.01 4.42 -10.09
N PHE A 131 14.30 3.94 -11.30
CA PHE A 131 14.13 2.54 -11.68
C PHE A 131 14.94 1.60 -10.78
N GLU A 132 16.22 1.89 -10.56
CA GLU A 132 17.08 1.07 -9.69
C GLU A 132 16.65 1.13 -8.22
N ASN A 133 16.17 2.28 -7.75
CA ASN A 133 15.56 2.40 -6.43
C ASN A 133 14.30 1.53 -6.30
N HIS A 134 13.44 1.49 -7.32
CA HIS A 134 12.26 0.62 -7.34
C HIS A 134 12.66 -0.85 -7.29
N ARG A 135 13.64 -1.27 -8.11
CA ARG A 135 14.18 -2.63 -8.11
C ARG A 135 14.74 -3.02 -6.74
N MET A 136 15.48 -2.12 -6.09
CA MET A 136 16.03 -2.34 -4.76
C MET A 136 14.92 -2.56 -3.72
N TRP A 137 13.87 -1.74 -3.72
CA TRP A 137 12.74 -1.89 -2.81
C TRP A 137 11.93 -3.16 -3.06
N VAL A 138 11.70 -3.52 -4.33
CA VAL A 138 11.02 -4.77 -4.71
C VAL A 138 11.80 -5.96 -4.17
N ARG A 139 13.11 -6.03 -4.43
CA ARG A 139 13.98 -7.11 -3.90
C ARG A 139 13.96 -7.17 -2.38
N ARG A 140 13.93 -6.02 -1.69
CA ARG A 140 13.92 -5.96 -0.23
C ARG A 140 12.64 -6.53 0.36
N TYR A 141 11.47 -6.19 -0.19
CA TYR A 141 10.18 -6.51 0.45
C TYR A 141 9.37 -7.62 -0.23
N ARG A 142 9.73 -8.09 -1.43
CA ARG A 142 9.01 -9.16 -2.16
C ARG A 142 8.75 -10.45 -1.39
N ASN A 143 9.52 -10.72 -0.34
CA ASN A 143 9.38 -11.92 0.49
C ASN A 143 8.58 -11.67 1.78
N HIS A 144 8.16 -10.42 2.04
CA HIS A 144 7.40 -10.10 3.23
C HIS A 144 5.96 -10.62 3.09
N PRO A 145 5.43 -11.40 4.04
CA PRO A 145 4.14 -12.08 3.89
C PRO A 145 2.92 -11.15 3.76
N ALA A 146 3.05 -9.91 4.23
CA ALA A 146 2.00 -8.89 4.10
C ALA A 146 1.97 -8.17 2.74
N VAL A 147 2.94 -8.38 1.83
CA VAL A 147 2.85 -7.73 0.50
C VAL A 147 1.66 -8.30 -0.27
N PHE A 148 0.84 -7.42 -0.84
CA PHE A 148 -0.29 -7.77 -1.70
C PHE A 148 0.08 -7.62 -3.17
N CYS A 149 0.42 -6.40 -3.57
CA CYS A 149 0.74 -6.02 -4.94
C CYS A 149 1.65 -4.79 -4.95
N TRP A 150 2.21 -4.48 -6.13
CA TRP A 150 3.05 -3.30 -6.36
C TRP A 150 2.28 -2.27 -7.21
N SER A 151 2.00 -1.08 -6.66
CA SER A 151 1.31 0.01 -7.36
C SER A 151 2.31 1.01 -7.93
N ILE A 152 2.51 0.97 -9.25
CA ILE A 152 3.43 1.83 -10.00
C ILE A 152 2.77 3.20 -10.21
N GLY A 153 3.10 4.15 -9.33
CA GLY A 153 2.59 5.51 -9.39
C GLY A 153 1.18 5.69 -8.83
N ASN A 154 0.81 6.96 -8.71
CA ASN A 154 -0.51 7.43 -8.30
C ASN A 154 -0.84 8.70 -9.10
N GLU A 155 -1.70 8.57 -10.11
CA GLU A 155 -2.18 9.68 -10.94
C GLU A 155 -1.05 10.50 -11.60
N ALA A 156 0.11 9.87 -11.80
CA ALA A 156 1.31 10.55 -12.26
C ALA A 156 1.39 10.66 -13.79
N GLU A 157 0.40 10.17 -14.53
CA GLU A 157 0.39 10.20 -16.00
C GLU A 157 0.20 11.61 -16.60
N GLY A 158 -0.19 12.57 -15.75
CA GLY A 158 -0.42 13.97 -16.10
C GLY A 158 -1.71 14.20 -16.87
N THR A 159 -1.93 15.43 -17.32
CA THR A 159 -3.13 15.86 -18.04
C THR A 159 -3.16 15.40 -19.51
N LYS A 160 -2.00 15.06 -20.09
CA LYS A 160 -1.89 14.67 -21.50
C LYS A 160 -2.41 13.25 -21.71
N ALA A 161 -3.44 13.11 -22.56
CA ALA A 161 -4.06 11.82 -22.85
C ALA A 161 -3.12 10.77 -23.48
N ASN A 162 -2.08 11.18 -24.24
CA ASN A 162 -1.18 10.26 -24.96
C ASN A 162 0.28 10.37 -24.51
N ASN A 163 0.54 10.10 -23.22
CA ASN A 163 1.90 10.10 -22.68
C ASN A 163 2.59 8.73 -22.86
N GLU A 164 2.87 8.35 -24.12
CA GLU A 164 3.42 7.03 -24.43
C GLU A 164 4.77 6.75 -23.77
N VAL A 165 5.60 7.77 -23.58
CA VAL A 165 6.94 7.62 -22.97
C VAL A 165 6.81 7.24 -21.50
N TYR A 166 5.92 7.91 -20.76
CA TYR A 166 5.60 7.52 -19.38
C TYR A 166 5.10 6.08 -19.30
N PHE A 167 4.16 5.68 -20.17
CA PHE A 167 3.62 4.32 -20.10
C PHE A 167 4.63 3.24 -20.52
N LYS A 168 5.57 3.54 -21.42
CA LYS A 168 6.71 2.63 -21.69
C LYS A 168 7.61 2.49 -20.46
N TYR A 169 7.81 3.56 -19.70
CA TYR A 169 8.57 3.48 -18.46
C TYR A 169 7.81 2.70 -17.36
N VAL A 170 6.48 2.85 -17.27
CA VAL A 170 5.63 1.98 -16.43
C VAL A 170 5.78 0.51 -16.82
N GLU A 171 5.84 0.20 -18.11
CA GLU A 171 6.09 -1.17 -18.59
C GLU A 171 7.44 -1.72 -18.15
N GLU A 172 8.50 -0.93 -18.27
CA GLU A 172 9.83 -1.33 -17.82
C GLU A 172 9.84 -1.69 -16.34
N ILE A 173 9.15 -0.89 -15.51
CA ILE A 173 9.00 -1.16 -14.08
C ILE A 173 8.16 -2.42 -13.85
N ALA A 174 7.02 -2.57 -14.54
CA ALA A 174 6.15 -3.74 -14.37
C ALA A 174 6.86 -5.05 -14.74
N ALA A 175 7.53 -5.06 -15.89
CA ALA A 175 8.33 -6.20 -16.34
C ALA A 175 9.49 -6.51 -15.38
N MET A 176 10.14 -5.47 -14.83
CA MET A 176 11.17 -5.63 -13.80
C MET A 176 10.59 -6.27 -12.54
N ILE A 177 9.42 -5.83 -12.08
CA ILE A 177 8.76 -6.40 -10.91
C ILE A 177 8.47 -7.88 -11.14
N HIS A 178 7.94 -8.28 -12.30
CA HIS A 178 7.70 -9.71 -12.57
C HIS A 178 8.97 -10.57 -12.60
N GLN A 179 10.11 -10.00 -13.01
CA GLN A 179 11.41 -10.68 -12.96
C GLN A 179 11.90 -10.86 -11.52
N GLU A 180 11.73 -9.84 -10.68
CA GLU A 180 12.20 -9.86 -9.30
C GLU A 180 11.21 -10.54 -8.36
N ASP A 181 9.91 -10.43 -8.59
CA ASP A 181 8.84 -10.86 -7.70
C ASP A 181 7.73 -11.55 -8.50
N PRO A 182 7.82 -12.88 -8.67
CA PRO A 182 6.80 -13.66 -9.38
C PRO A 182 5.57 -13.99 -8.52
N ASN A 183 5.49 -13.47 -7.28
CA ASN A 183 4.44 -13.81 -6.33
C ASN A 183 3.35 -12.75 -6.21
N HIS A 184 3.64 -11.51 -6.60
CA HIS A 184 2.72 -10.39 -6.41
C HIS A 184 2.41 -9.69 -7.75
N PRO A 185 1.14 -9.35 -8.02
CA PRO A 185 0.76 -8.63 -9.22
C PRO A 185 1.22 -7.16 -9.17
N THR A 186 1.24 -6.54 -10.33
CA THR A 186 1.45 -5.10 -10.52
C THR A 186 0.14 -4.37 -10.77
N THR A 187 0.08 -3.11 -10.36
CA THR A 187 -1.03 -2.21 -10.68
C THR A 187 -0.53 -0.78 -10.90
N ILE A 188 -1.37 0.09 -11.43
CA ILE A 188 -1.16 1.54 -11.55
C ILE A 188 -2.45 2.24 -11.15
N ALA A 189 -2.35 3.34 -10.41
CA ALA A 189 -3.51 4.10 -9.95
C ALA A 189 -3.78 5.32 -10.84
N PHE A 190 -4.98 5.41 -11.39
CA PHE A 190 -5.46 6.56 -12.19
C PHE A 190 -6.60 7.31 -11.50
N SER A 191 -6.73 8.59 -11.80
CA SER A 191 -7.98 9.32 -11.63
C SER A 191 -8.89 9.06 -12.83
N ASN A 192 -10.12 8.62 -12.59
CA ASN A 192 -11.02 8.20 -13.68
C ASN A 192 -11.84 9.37 -14.29
N SER A 193 -11.40 10.63 -14.19
CA SER A 193 -12.09 11.74 -14.88
C SER A 193 -11.88 11.71 -16.40
N ASP A 194 -10.80 11.09 -16.91
CA ASP A 194 -10.39 11.09 -18.33
C ASP A 194 -9.82 9.73 -18.80
N ALA A 195 -10.35 8.62 -18.25
CA ALA A 195 -9.68 7.32 -18.32
C ALA A 195 -9.66 6.65 -19.70
N ASP A 196 -10.64 6.91 -20.58
CA ASP A 196 -10.80 6.07 -21.78
C ASP A 196 -9.57 6.06 -22.70
N ASP A 197 -8.93 7.21 -22.94
CA ASP A 197 -7.76 7.26 -23.81
C ASP A 197 -6.47 6.86 -23.08
N LYS A 198 -6.31 7.27 -21.82
CA LYS A 198 -5.16 6.88 -20.99
C LYS A 198 -5.10 5.36 -20.78
N VAL A 199 -6.25 4.72 -20.54
CA VAL A 199 -6.37 3.26 -20.39
C VAL A 199 -6.04 2.54 -21.69
N LYS A 200 -6.45 3.05 -22.85
CA LYS A 200 -6.04 2.47 -24.14
C LYS A 200 -4.53 2.54 -24.37
N VAL A 201 -3.91 3.68 -24.03
CA VAL A 201 -2.45 3.82 -24.14
C VAL A 201 -1.75 2.88 -23.15
N LEU A 202 -2.23 2.78 -21.91
CA LEU A 202 -1.74 1.81 -20.93
C LEU A 202 -1.79 0.38 -21.48
N MET A 203 -2.93 -0.07 -22.00
CA MET A 203 -3.06 -1.41 -22.58
C MET A 203 -2.07 -1.65 -23.73
N SER A 204 -1.79 -0.63 -24.54
CA SER A 204 -0.86 -0.74 -25.67
C SER A 204 0.61 -0.69 -25.25
N LYS A 205 0.96 0.09 -24.22
CA LYS A 205 2.36 0.42 -23.91
C LYS A 205 2.88 -0.29 -22.66
N ALA A 206 1.99 -0.69 -21.75
CA ALA A 206 2.33 -1.41 -20.52
C ALA A 206 1.55 -2.73 -20.36
N PRO A 207 1.73 -3.70 -21.29
CA PRO A 207 1.04 -4.98 -21.24
C PRO A 207 1.35 -5.82 -19.99
N SER A 208 2.47 -5.59 -19.30
CA SER A 208 2.86 -6.30 -18.08
C SER A 208 2.13 -5.81 -16.82
N VAL A 209 1.34 -4.73 -16.89
CA VAL A 209 0.48 -4.31 -15.76
C VAL A 209 -0.67 -5.30 -15.58
N ASP A 210 -0.78 -5.93 -14.41
CA ASP A 210 -1.78 -6.99 -14.17
C ASP A 210 -3.17 -6.46 -13.87
N MET A 211 -3.26 -5.35 -13.12
CA MET A 211 -4.51 -4.79 -12.61
C MET A 211 -4.56 -3.27 -12.72
N LEU A 212 -5.76 -2.70 -12.81
CA LEU A 212 -5.93 -1.25 -12.72
C LEU A 212 -6.45 -0.83 -11.33
N SER A 213 -5.78 0.16 -10.74
CA SER A 213 -6.26 0.83 -9.53
C SER A 213 -6.94 2.13 -9.94
N VAL A 214 -8.10 2.41 -9.36
CA VAL A 214 -8.91 3.57 -9.71
C VAL A 214 -9.17 4.40 -8.47
N ASN A 215 -8.72 5.65 -8.51
CA ASN A 215 -9.11 6.65 -7.54
C ASN A 215 -10.36 7.37 -8.06
N MET A 216 -11.45 7.25 -7.31
CA MET A 216 -12.71 7.85 -7.69
C MET A 216 -13.56 8.22 -6.49
N TYR A 217 -14.02 9.47 -6.48
CA TYR A 217 -14.78 10.05 -5.38
C TYR A 217 -16.23 10.36 -5.79
N TYR A 218 -17.11 10.53 -4.80
CA TYR A 218 -18.50 10.91 -5.06
C TYR A 218 -18.59 12.18 -5.92
N PRO A 219 -19.50 12.25 -6.92
CA PRO A 219 -20.56 11.27 -7.24
C PRO A 219 -20.18 10.20 -8.27
N ASN A 220 -18.93 10.18 -8.75
CA ASN A 220 -18.55 9.49 -9.98
C ASN A 220 -18.16 8.02 -9.79
N VAL A 221 -18.17 7.50 -8.55
CA VAL A 221 -17.84 6.09 -8.22
C VAL A 221 -18.65 5.09 -9.04
N GLY A 222 -19.94 5.35 -9.25
CA GLY A 222 -20.82 4.46 -10.03
C GLY A 222 -20.48 4.37 -11.51
N GLY A 223 -19.69 5.30 -12.05
CA GLY A 223 -19.31 5.35 -13.47
C GLY A 223 -18.08 4.53 -13.85
N VAL A 224 -17.27 4.08 -12.87
CA VAL A 224 -15.96 3.44 -13.12
C VAL A 224 -16.10 2.21 -14.02
N SER A 225 -17.01 1.30 -13.69
CA SER A 225 -17.18 0.06 -14.47
C SER A 225 -17.55 0.32 -15.94
N SER A 226 -18.38 1.34 -16.20
CA SER A 226 -18.80 1.69 -17.56
C SER A 226 -17.67 2.35 -18.35
N SER A 227 -16.87 3.22 -17.71
CA SER A 227 -15.71 3.85 -18.36
C SER A 227 -14.65 2.82 -18.73
N LEU A 228 -14.31 1.90 -17.82
CA LEU A 228 -13.36 0.83 -18.14
C LEU A 228 -13.86 -0.11 -19.25
N ALA A 229 -15.16 -0.38 -19.30
CA ALA A 229 -15.77 -1.13 -20.39
C ALA A 229 -15.68 -0.38 -21.73
N SER A 230 -15.93 0.93 -21.76
CA SER A 230 -15.76 1.78 -22.95
C SER A 230 -14.31 1.84 -23.43
N ALA A 231 -13.35 1.79 -22.51
CA ALA A 231 -11.92 1.70 -22.81
C ALA A 231 -11.48 0.30 -23.28
N ALA A 232 -12.38 -0.69 -23.27
CA ALA A 232 -12.10 -2.10 -23.53
C ALA A 232 -11.07 -2.73 -22.57
N TRP A 233 -11.00 -2.26 -21.33
CA TRP A 233 -10.16 -2.86 -20.30
C TRP A 233 -10.70 -4.23 -19.89
N ASP A 234 -9.95 -5.28 -20.19
CA ASP A 234 -10.32 -6.68 -19.93
C ASP A 234 -9.35 -7.36 -18.95
N LYS A 235 -8.89 -6.61 -17.95
CA LYS A 235 -8.08 -7.09 -16.82
C LYS A 235 -8.78 -6.74 -15.49
N PRO A 236 -8.38 -7.34 -14.36
CA PRO A 236 -8.94 -6.98 -13.06
C PRO A 236 -8.73 -5.49 -12.74
N TRP A 237 -9.63 -4.92 -11.94
CA TRP A 237 -9.50 -3.56 -11.43
C TRP A 237 -10.08 -3.45 -10.02
N MET A 238 -9.65 -2.43 -9.29
CA MET A 238 -10.13 -2.13 -7.94
C MET A 238 -10.22 -0.62 -7.74
N ILE A 239 -11.17 -0.18 -6.92
CA ILE A 239 -11.27 1.22 -6.51
C ILE A 239 -10.37 1.39 -5.29
N THR A 240 -9.23 2.07 -5.45
CA THR A 240 -8.19 2.21 -4.44
C THR A 240 -8.32 3.45 -3.57
N GLU A 241 -9.12 4.41 -4.03
CA GLU A 241 -9.59 5.54 -3.24
C GLU A 241 -11.03 5.80 -3.59
N TYR A 242 -11.88 5.89 -2.57
CA TYR A 242 -13.23 6.40 -2.68
C TYR A 242 -13.66 7.00 -1.36
N GLY A 243 -14.65 7.86 -1.42
CA GLY A 243 -15.15 8.56 -0.25
C GLY A 243 -16.23 9.57 -0.59
N PRO A 244 -16.69 10.34 0.41
CA PRO A 244 -17.58 11.46 0.18
C PRO A 244 -16.90 12.50 -0.73
N ARG A 245 -17.67 13.51 -1.15
CA ARG A 245 -17.17 14.60 -1.99
C ARG A 245 -15.89 15.19 -1.38
N GLY A 246 -14.79 15.11 -2.13
CA GLY A 246 -13.50 15.65 -1.69
C GLY A 246 -13.58 17.15 -1.43
N THR A 247 -12.78 17.64 -0.48
CA THR A 247 -12.76 19.07 -0.11
C THR A 247 -12.36 19.97 -1.28
N TRP A 248 -11.53 19.47 -2.20
CA TRP A 248 -11.16 20.13 -3.45
C TRP A 248 -12.37 20.39 -4.38
N ALA A 249 -13.44 19.60 -4.29
CA ALA A 249 -14.66 19.74 -5.08
C ALA A 249 -15.75 20.58 -4.39
N LEU A 250 -15.47 21.12 -3.19
CA LEU A 250 -16.36 22.03 -2.46
C LEU A 250 -16.27 23.48 -2.95
N SER A 251 -15.17 23.90 -3.56
CA SER A 251 -15.01 25.27 -4.10
C SER A 251 -15.90 25.54 -5.33
N ALA A 252 -16.38 24.49 -6.01
CA ALA A 252 -17.28 24.59 -7.16
C ALA A 252 -18.78 24.53 -6.77
N SER A 253 -19.11 24.48 -5.48
CA SER A 253 -20.48 24.44 -4.98
C SER A 253 -21.01 25.85 -4.70
N THR A 254 -22.12 26.21 -5.34
CA THR A 254 -22.90 27.44 -5.10
C THR A 254 -23.75 27.41 -3.82
N ASP A 255 -23.43 26.54 -2.86
CA ASP A 255 -24.00 26.56 -1.51
C ASP A 255 -22.95 27.04 -0.50
N PRO A 256 -22.81 28.37 -0.30
CA PRO A 256 -21.84 28.93 0.61
C PRO A 256 -22.43 28.90 2.01
N LYS A 257 -22.31 27.78 2.71
CA LYS A 257 -22.14 27.89 4.16
C LYS A 257 -20.67 28.25 4.42
N GLU A 258 -20.30 29.48 4.07
CA GLU A 258 -19.09 30.08 4.59
C GLU A 258 -19.25 30.16 6.11
N LEU A 259 -18.41 29.42 6.82
CA LEU A 259 -18.29 29.64 8.26
C LEU A 259 -17.77 31.07 8.47
N PRO A 260 -18.10 31.76 9.58
CA PRO A 260 -17.72 33.17 9.80
C PRO A 260 -16.22 33.48 9.72
N TRP A 261 -15.37 32.46 9.67
CA TRP A 261 -13.91 32.53 9.52
C TRP A 261 -13.39 32.05 8.16
N GLY A 262 -14.23 31.99 7.11
CA GLY A 262 -13.80 31.86 5.71
C GLY A 262 -13.49 30.44 5.22
N VAL A 263 -13.99 29.39 5.88
CA VAL A 263 -13.81 27.99 5.46
C VAL A 263 -15.10 27.48 4.80
N PRO A 264 -15.02 26.83 3.62
CA PRO A 264 -16.17 26.16 3.03
C PRO A 264 -16.73 25.11 3.99
N GLY A 265 -18.00 25.22 4.37
CA GLY A 265 -18.66 24.28 5.28
C GLY A 265 -18.55 22.84 4.78
N GLY A 266 -17.89 21.98 5.56
CA GLY A 266 -17.78 20.55 5.27
C GLY A 266 -19.13 19.83 5.28
N ASN A 267 -19.18 18.65 4.65
CA ASN A 267 -20.38 17.81 4.60
C ASN A 267 -20.85 17.47 6.02
N ASP A 268 -22.12 17.78 6.30
CA ASP A 268 -22.83 17.34 7.49
C ASP A 268 -22.99 15.81 7.41
N LEU A 269 -22.23 15.08 8.23
CA LEU A 269 -22.19 13.60 8.29
C LEU A 269 -23.54 12.96 8.71
N ASN A 270 -24.59 13.77 8.93
CA ASN A 270 -25.88 13.34 9.46
C ASN A 270 -27.02 13.24 8.43
N ARG A 271 -26.75 13.35 7.11
CA ARG A 271 -27.80 13.05 6.13
C ARG A 271 -27.99 11.54 5.98
N LYS A 272 -28.88 10.99 6.81
CA LYS A 272 -29.56 9.72 6.54
C LYS A 272 -30.34 9.86 5.23
N GLY A 273 -29.98 9.07 4.23
CA GLY A 273 -30.76 8.74 3.05
C GLY A 273 -31.00 7.24 3.02
#